data_AF-A0A368ATB2-F1
#
_entry.id   AF-A0A368ATB2-F1
#
_cell.length_a   1.000
_cell.length_b   1.000
_cell.length_c   1.000
_cell.angle_alpha   90.00
_cell.angle_beta   90.00
_cell.angle_gamma   90.00
#
_symmetry.space_group_name_H-M   'P 1'
#
loop_
_entity.id
_entity.type
_entity.pdbx_description
1 polymer ?
#
loop_
_entity_poly.entity_id
_entity_poly.type
_entity_poly.pdbx_seq_one_letter_code
_entity_poly.pdbx_strand_id
1 'polypeptide(L)'
;MLYVIFLYLLLLLFGATYSISAMELGWLSLPYEVIRVPLMCAAIACVGGCQYCLRALYLNKCVHKRWDPDWYAWYFIRPITSMVAGAISYLFLKAGLLVLESSSKENASEIGFFALAFIAGFNVDKFFAKIEEVAKAVWGIEKSRASEPRTGPQPPQTP
;
A
#
# COMPACT_ATOMS: atom_id res chain seq x y z
N MET A 1 -17.68 -14.72 9.01
CA MET A 1 -16.92 -13.54 8.50
C MET A 1 -15.43 -13.79 8.38
N LEU A 2 -14.76 -14.38 9.37
CA LEU A 2 -13.32 -14.70 9.27
C LEU A 2 -12.95 -15.50 8.00
N TYR A 3 -13.68 -16.58 7.67
CA TYR A 3 -13.45 -17.36 6.46
C TYR A 3 -13.65 -16.55 5.17
N VAL A 4 -14.61 -15.63 5.17
CA VAL A 4 -14.87 -14.73 4.03
C VAL A 4 -13.69 -13.77 3.84
N ILE A 5 -13.18 -13.19 4.94
CA ILE A 5 -11.98 -12.34 4.92
C ILE A 5 -10.79 -13.13 4.38
N PHE A 6 -10.57 -14.34 4.88
CA PHE A 6 -9.45 -15.17 4.44
C PHE A 6 -9.55 -15.52 2.95
N LEU A 7 -10.73 -15.95 2.49
CA LEU A 7 -10.97 -16.26 1.08
C LEU A 7 -10.81 -15.02 0.18
N TYR A 8 -11.31 -13.87 0.63
CA TYR A 8 -11.10 -12.58 -0.05
C TYR A 8 -9.60 -12.25 -0.19
N LEU A 9 -8.82 -12.37 0.88
CA LEU A 9 -7.37 -12.10 0.84
C LEU A 9 -6.64 -13.08 -0.08
N LEU A 10 -7.03 -14.36 -0.10
CA LEU A 10 -6.47 -15.34 -1.02
C LEU A 10 -6.82 -15.04 -2.49
N LEU A 11 -8.07 -14.66 -2.77
CA LEU A 11 -8.48 -14.26 -4.11
C LEU A 11 -7.71 -13.03 -4.59
N LEU A 12 -7.51 -12.04 -3.73
CA LEU A 12 -6.68 -10.87 -4.05
C LEU A 12 -5.22 -11.23 -4.28
N LEU A 13 -4.63 -12.11 -3.46
CA LEU A 13 -3.26 -12.57 -3.66
C LEU A 13 -3.10 -13.34 -4.97
N PHE A 14 -4.04 -14.23 -5.28
CA PHE A 14 -4.04 -14.97 -6.53
C PHE A 14 -4.21 -14.02 -7.72
N GLY A 15 -5.17 -13.10 -7.66
CA GLY A 15 -5.40 -12.10 -8.69
C GLY A 15 -4.19 -11.18 -8.90
N ALA A 16 -3.55 -10.71 -7.83
CA ALA A 16 -2.35 -9.88 -7.91
C ALA A 16 -1.17 -10.66 -8.49
N THR A 17 -0.91 -11.89 -8.02
CA THR A 17 0.17 -12.74 -8.53
C THR A 17 -0.04 -13.08 -10.00
N TYR A 18 -1.26 -13.48 -10.37
CA TYR A 18 -1.65 -13.74 -11.74
C TYR A 18 -1.46 -12.50 -12.62
N SER A 19 -1.89 -11.33 -12.16
CA SER A 19 -1.71 -10.08 -12.91
C SER A 19 -0.24 -9.75 -13.12
N ILE A 20 0.60 -9.91 -12.10
CA ILE A 20 2.07 -9.73 -12.21
C ILE A 20 2.64 -10.71 -13.24
N SER A 21 2.32 -12.00 -13.15
CA SER A 21 2.80 -13.01 -14.09
C SER A 21 2.31 -12.76 -15.52
N ALA A 22 1.06 -12.36 -15.73
CA ALA A 22 0.51 -12.03 -17.04
C ALA A 22 1.22 -10.83 -17.68
N MET A 23 1.55 -9.80 -16.88
CA MET A 23 2.29 -8.63 -17.34
C MET A 23 3.77 -8.95 -17.64
N GLU A 24 4.39 -9.89 -16.92
CA GLU A 24 5.74 -10.38 -17.22
C GLU A 24 5.79 -11.28 -18.46
N LEU A 25 4.72 -12.02 -18.73
CA LEU A 25 4.59 -12.85 -19.93
C LEU A 25 4.20 -12.04 -21.20
N GLY A 26 4.08 -10.72 -21.10
CA GLY A 26 3.74 -9.85 -22.23
C GLY A 26 2.31 -10.00 -22.72
N TRP A 27 1.37 -10.39 -21.86
CA TRP A 27 -0.05 -10.50 -22.23
C TRP A 27 -0.75 -9.15 -22.35
N LEU A 28 -0.09 -8.07 -21.95
CA LEU A 28 -0.60 -6.73 -22.11
C LEU A 28 -0.41 -6.30 -23.57
N SER A 29 -1.47 -5.84 -24.23
CA SER A 29 -1.34 -5.39 -25.62
C SER A 29 -0.51 -4.10 -25.70
N LEU A 30 0.24 -3.95 -26.79
CA LEU A 30 1.16 -2.82 -27.07
C LEU A 30 0.67 -1.42 -26.63
N PRO A 31 -0.59 -0.99 -26.86
CA PRO A 31 -1.03 0.35 -26.44
C PRO A 31 -1.04 0.55 -24.92
N TYR A 32 -1.09 -0.52 -24.12
CA TYR A 32 -1.17 -0.45 -22.66
C TYR A 32 0.17 -0.71 -21.95
N GLU A 33 1.26 -0.93 -22.68
CA GLU A 33 2.59 -1.13 -22.07
C GLU A 33 3.05 0.07 -21.22
N VAL A 34 2.61 1.28 -21.58
CA VAL A 34 2.92 2.52 -20.82
C VAL A 34 2.41 2.47 -19.38
N ILE A 35 1.33 1.73 -19.13
CA ILE A 35 0.73 1.57 -17.78
C ILE A 35 1.16 0.27 -17.10
N ARG A 36 2.03 -0.55 -17.70
CA ARG A 36 2.51 -1.81 -17.11
C ARG A 36 3.13 -1.59 -15.74
N VAL A 37 4.14 -0.73 -15.64
CA VAL A 37 4.85 -0.48 -14.37
C VAL A 37 3.94 0.04 -13.24
N PRO A 38 3.08 1.06 -13.43
CA PRO A 38 2.16 1.46 -12.36
C PRO A 38 1.15 0.37 -11.97
N LEU A 39 0.66 -0.43 -12.92
CA LEU A 39 -0.20 -1.58 -12.62
C LEU A 39 0.54 -2.67 -11.82
N MET A 40 1.79 -2.94 -12.15
CA MET A 40 2.65 -3.85 -11.39
C MET A 40 2.91 -3.33 -9.98
N CYS A 41 3.21 -2.05 -9.82
CA CYS A 41 3.33 -1.42 -8.49
C CYS A 41 2.05 -1.59 -7.68
N ALA A 42 0.88 -1.36 -8.29
CA ALA A 42 -0.42 -1.56 -7.63
C ALA A 42 -0.61 -3.02 -7.19
N ALA A 43 -0.32 -3.98 -8.07
CA ALA A 43 -0.44 -5.41 -7.78
C ALA A 43 0.52 -5.86 -6.66
N ILE A 44 1.78 -5.42 -6.71
CA ILE A 44 2.80 -5.74 -5.69
C ILE A 44 2.43 -5.12 -4.34
N ALA A 45 1.91 -3.90 -4.33
CA ALA A 45 1.42 -3.27 -3.11
C ALA A 45 0.17 -3.97 -2.56
N CYS A 46 -0.70 -4.51 -3.41
CA CYS A 46 -1.80 -5.38 -2.99
C CYS A 46 -1.28 -6.63 -2.29
N VAL A 47 -0.20 -7.26 -2.79
CA VAL A 47 0.47 -8.37 -2.10
C VAL A 47 0.97 -7.95 -0.71
N GLY A 48 1.62 -6.80 -0.60
CA GLY A 48 2.04 -6.23 0.69
C GLY A 48 0.87 -6.00 1.66
N GLY A 49 -0.24 -5.45 1.17
CA GLY A 49 -1.45 -5.22 1.97
C GLY A 49 -2.09 -6.53 2.46
N CYS A 50 -2.22 -7.52 1.58
CA CYS A 50 -2.70 -8.85 1.93
C CYS A 50 -1.79 -9.54 2.95
N GLN A 51 -0.47 -9.45 2.78
CA GLN A 51 0.52 -9.98 3.74
C GLN A 51 0.34 -9.35 5.13
N TYR A 52 0.12 -8.04 5.19
CA TYR A 52 -0.15 -7.34 6.46
C TYR A 52 -1.45 -7.86 7.10
N CYS A 53 -2.53 -7.96 6.32
CA CYS A 53 -3.82 -8.46 6.82
C CYS A 53 -3.74 -9.92 7.29
N LEU A 54 -3.05 -10.79 6.56
CA LEU A 54 -2.81 -12.19 6.98
C LEU A 54 -2.00 -12.25 8.27
N ARG A 55 -0.94 -11.44 8.39
CA ARG A 55 -0.17 -11.33 9.63
C ARG A 55 -1.02 -10.84 10.79
N ALA A 56 -1.87 -9.84 10.58
CA ALA A 56 -2.78 -9.31 11.59
C ALA A 56 -3.82 -10.36 12.01
N LEU A 57 -4.36 -11.15 11.06
CA LEU A 57 -5.27 -12.25 11.33
C LEU A 57 -4.56 -13.33 12.16
N TYR A 58 -3.38 -13.79 11.73
CA TYR A 58 -2.56 -14.76 12.45
C TYR A 58 -2.27 -14.32 13.89
N LEU A 59 -1.77 -13.09 14.08
CA LEU A 59 -1.42 -12.58 15.40
C LEU A 59 -2.65 -12.37 16.29
N ASN A 60 -3.68 -11.69 15.81
CA ASN A 60 -4.83 -11.35 16.66
C ASN A 60 -5.76 -12.55 16.91
N LYS A 61 -5.93 -13.44 15.93
CA LYS A 61 -6.80 -14.61 16.06
C LYS A 61 -6.07 -15.79 16.70
N CYS A 62 -4.91 -16.17 16.18
CA CYS A 62 -4.25 -17.43 16.55
C CYS A 62 -3.32 -17.28 17.76
N VAL A 63 -2.55 -16.19 17.82
CA VAL A 63 -1.53 -16.00 18.88
C VAL A 63 -2.13 -15.31 20.11
N HIS A 64 -2.69 -14.11 19.93
CA HIS A 64 -3.16 -13.28 21.05
C HIS A 64 -4.61 -13.54 21.46
N LYS A 65 -5.37 -14.31 20.67
CA LYS A 65 -6.78 -14.68 20.94
C LYS A 65 -7.71 -13.49 21.26
N ARG A 66 -7.45 -12.32 20.66
CA ARG A 66 -8.15 -11.05 20.89
C ARG A 66 -8.93 -10.58 19.65
N TRP A 67 -9.57 -11.51 18.97
CA TRP A 67 -10.26 -11.22 17.72
C TRP A 67 -11.52 -10.39 17.96
N ASP A 68 -11.58 -9.23 17.31
CA ASP A 68 -12.66 -8.26 17.46
C ASP A 68 -13.40 -8.09 16.10
N PRO A 69 -14.71 -8.38 16.03
CA PRO A 69 -15.52 -8.21 14.83
C PRO A 69 -15.57 -6.80 14.25
N ASP A 70 -15.36 -5.76 15.05
CA ASP A 70 -15.44 -4.36 14.57
C ASP A 70 -14.36 -4.03 13.53
N TRP A 71 -13.32 -4.86 13.46
CA TRP A 71 -12.22 -4.73 12.51
C TRP A 71 -12.51 -5.33 11.14
N TYR A 72 -13.66 -5.97 10.91
CA TYR A 72 -13.97 -6.60 9.62
C TYR A 72 -13.84 -5.64 8.44
N ALA A 73 -14.41 -4.43 8.55
CA ALA A 73 -14.33 -3.41 7.50
C ALA A 73 -12.87 -3.06 7.18
N TRP A 74 -12.01 -2.98 8.21
CA TRP A 74 -10.59 -2.68 8.05
C TRP A 74 -9.88 -3.77 7.23
N TYR A 75 -10.18 -5.06 7.42
CA TYR A 75 -9.59 -6.15 6.63
C TYR A 75 -9.99 -6.12 5.14
N PHE A 76 -11.15 -5.57 4.79
CA PHE A 76 -11.59 -5.43 3.39
C PHE A 76 -10.99 -4.19 2.73
N ILE A 77 -11.02 -3.06 3.42
CA ILE A 77 -10.56 -1.77 2.88
C ILE A 77 -9.04 -1.72 2.78
N ARG A 78 -8.32 -2.33 3.73
CA ARG A 78 -6.86 -2.22 3.83
C ARG A 78 -6.13 -2.68 2.56
N PRO A 79 -6.37 -3.87 1.97
CA PRO A 79 -5.72 -4.27 0.72
C PRO A 79 -5.98 -3.32 -0.45
N ILE A 80 -7.18 -2.73 -0.53
CA ILE A 80 -7.53 -1.75 -1.57
C ILE A 80 -6.73 -0.45 -1.38
N THR A 81 -6.64 0.05 -0.15
CA THR A 81 -5.82 1.24 0.14
C THR A 81 -4.34 0.98 -0.12
N SER A 82 -3.84 -0.23 0.18
CA SER A 82 -2.49 -0.66 -0.12
C SER A 82 -2.20 -0.66 -1.62
N MET A 83 -3.11 -1.19 -2.43
CA MET A 83 -3.00 -1.20 -3.89
C MET A 83 -2.88 0.22 -4.47
N VAL A 84 -3.75 1.14 -4.02
CA VAL A 84 -3.72 2.55 -4.45
C VAL A 84 -2.42 3.23 -4.00
N ALA A 85 -1.95 2.98 -2.78
CA ALA A 85 -0.68 3.52 -2.31
C ALA A 85 0.51 3.05 -3.15
N GLY A 86 0.50 1.80 -3.61
CA GLY A 86 1.49 1.29 -4.58
C GLY A 86 1.52 2.07 -5.88
N ALA A 87 0.35 2.28 -6.49
CA ALA A 87 0.23 3.08 -7.71
C ALA A 87 0.72 4.53 -7.52
N ILE A 88 0.38 5.15 -6.37
CA ILE A 88 0.84 6.50 -6.02
C ILE A 88 2.37 6.52 -5.82
N SER A 89 2.94 5.50 -5.19
CA SER A 89 4.39 5.42 -4.96
C SER A 89 5.20 5.47 -6.27
N TYR A 90 4.68 4.88 -7.35
CA TYR A 90 5.26 4.99 -8.69
C TYR A 90 5.32 6.45 -9.17
N LEU A 91 4.25 7.22 -8.99
CA LEU A 91 4.22 8.64 -9.39
C LEU A 91 5.25 9.46 -8.63
N PHE A 92 5.37 9.25 -7.31
CA PHE A 92 6.34 9.97 -6.49
C PHE A 92 7.77 9.60 -6.84
N LEU A 93 8.07 8.31 -7.07
CA LEU A 93 9.42 7.88 -7.43
C LEU A 93 9.78 8.36 -8.84
N LYS A 94 8.86 8.27 -9.79
CA LYS A 94 9.06 8.77 -11.16
C LYS A 94 9.24 10.27 -11.19
N ALA A 95 8.41 11.03 -10.47
CA ALA A 95 8.56 12.49 -10.34
C ALA A 95 9.88 12.87 -9.66
N GLY A 96 10.26 12.17 -8.60
CA GLY A 96 11.54 12.38 -7.91
C GLY A 96 12.74 12.14 -8.84
N LEU A 97 12.75 11.02 -9.57
CA LEU A 97 13.78 10.73 -10.57
C LEU A 97 13.83 11.78 -11.69
N LEU A 98 12.67 12.21 -12.20
CA LEU A 98 12.58 13.27 -13.22
C LEU A 98 13.14 14.61 -12.74
N VAL A 99 13.05 14.92 -11.44
CA VAL A 99 13.58 16.14 -10.83
C VAL A 99 15.07 16.02 -10.48
N LEU A 100 15.53 14.81 -10.10
CA LEU A 100 16.89 14.56 -9.62
C LEU A 100 17.89 14.19 -10.73
N GLU A 101 17.43 13.73 -11.89
CA GLU A 101 18.31 13.32 -13.01
C GLU A 101 18.28 14.30 -14.19
N SER A 102 19.30 15.17 -14.22
CA SER A 102 19.90 15.67 -15.46
C SER A 102 20.70 14.52 -16.10
N SER A 103 20.22 13.97 -17.23
CA SER A 103 20.99 13.12 -18.15
C SER A 103 21.68 11.88 -17.53
N SER A 104 20.97 10.81 -17.15
CA SER A 104 21.58 9.47 -17.04
C SER A 104 20.56 8.33 -16.93
N LYS A 105 20.44 7.55 -18.01
CA LYS A 105 19.86 6.19 -18.10
C LYS A 105 18.35 6.07 -17.84
N GLU A 106 17.61 5.81 -18.93
CA GLU A 106 16.22 5.31 -18.98
C GLU A 106 15.93 4.03 -18.15
N ASN A 107 16.90 3.54 -17.38
CA ASN A 107 16.85 2.31 -16.60
C ASN A 107 17.02 2.59 -15.10
N ALA A 108 16.23 3.49 -14.51
CA ALA A 108 15.90 3.34 -13.11
C ALA A 108 15.30 1.93 -12.96
N SER A 109 16.02 1.02 -12.29
CA SER A 109 15.64 -0.39 -12.26
C SER A 109 14.19 -0.53 -11.80
N GLU A 110 13.34 -1.19 -12.60
CA GLU A 110 11.92 -1.43 -12.28
C GLU A 110 11.76 -2.05 -10.88
N ILE A 111 12.77 -2.80 -10.43
CA ILE A 111 12.90 -3.38 -9.10
C ILE A 111 12.77 -2.32 -7.99
N GLY A 112 13.32 -1.11 -8.19
CA GLY A 112 13.20 0.00 -7.23
C GLY A 112 11.76 0.49 -7.08
N PHE A 113 11.03 0.62 -8.20
CA PHE A 113 9.60 0.94 -8.19
C PHE A 113 8.78 -0.14 -7.47
N PHE A 114 9.09 -1.41 -7.73
CA PHE A 114 8.42 -2.55 -7.11
C PHE A 114 8.70 -2.66 -5.62
N ALA A 115 9.94 -2.45 -5.18
CA ALA A 115 10.32 -2.47 -3.78
C ALA A 115 9.61 -1.37 -2.98
N LEU A 116 9.59 -0.14 -3.52
CA LEU A 116 8.88 0.97 -2.88
C LEU A 116 7.37 0.70 -2.84
N ALA A 117 6.79 0.18 -3.92
CA ALA A 117 5.38 -0.15 -3.98
C ALA A 117 4.99 -1.23 -2.95
N PHE A 118 5.83 -2.26 -2.77
CA PHE A 118 5.62 -3.26 -1.71
C PHE A 118 5.61 -2.61 -0.32
N ILE A 119 6.59 -1.75 -0.02
CA ILE A 119 6.67 -1.05 1.27
C ILE A 119 5.45 -0.15 1.48
N ALA A 120 5.04 0.59 0.45
CA ALA A 120 3.86 1.44 0.46
C ALA A 120 2.59 0.64 0.76
N GLY A 121 2.42 -0.51 0.13
CA GLY A 121 1.28 -1.40 0.37
C GLY A 121 1.32 -2.08 1.74
N PHE A 122 2.49 -2.55 2.17
CA PHE A 122 2.67 -3.24 3.45
C PHE A 122 2.43 -2.31 4.65
N ASN A 123 2.83 -1.04 4.54
CA ASN A 123 2.68 -0.06 5.62
C ASN A 123 2.08 1.26 5.12
N VAL A 124 0.84 1.19 4.64
CA VAL A 124 0.14 2.33 4.05
C VAL A 124 0.06 3.55 4.98
N ASP A 125 -0.07 3.36 6.29
CA ASP A 125 -0.19 4.47 7.25
C ASP A 125 1.13 5.25 7.33
N LYS A 126 2.26 4.55 7.49
CA LYS A 126 3.58 5.20 7.50
C LYS A 126 3.93 5.79 6.14
N PHE A 127 3.51 5.15 5.05
CA PHE A 127 3.69 5.69 3.72
C PHE A 127 2.96 7.02 3.54
N PHE A 128 1.67 7.10 3.88
CA PHE A 128 0.92 8.35 3.80
C PHE A 128 1.45 9.42 4.75
N ALA A 129 1.84 9.06 5.98
CA ALA A 129 2.50 10.00 6.89
C ALA A 129 3.77 10.59 6.26
N LYS A 130 4.54 9.80 5.50
CA LYS A 130 5.73 10.28 4.80
C LYS A 130 5.39 11.18 3.61
N ILE A 131 4.34 10.86 2.85
CA ILE A 131 3.85 11.72 1.78
C ILE A 131 3.38 13.06 2.32
N GLU A 132 2.66 13.09 3.44
CA GLU A 132 2.25 14.34 4.10
C GLU A 132 3.45 15.17 4.60
N GLU A 133 4.49 14.52 5.14
CA GLU A 133 5.74 15.22 5.50
C GLU A 133 6.40 15.89 4.29
N VAL A 134 6.46 15.18 3.16
CA VAL A 134 6.98 15.73 1.90
C VAL A 134 6.08 16.86 1.42
N ALA A 135 4.75 16.70 1.48
CA ALA A 135 3.81 17.71 1.03
C ALA A 135 3.90 19.00 1.85
N LYS A 136 4.08 18.88 3.16
CA LYS A 136 4.34 20.01 4.05
C LYS A 136 5.66 20.69 3.74
N ALA A 137 6.72 19.92 3.51
CA ALA A 137 8.06 20.46 3.25
C ALA A 137 8.16 21.17 1.88
N VAL A 138 7.50 20.63 0.85
CA VAL A 138 7.60 21.13 -0.52
C VAL A 138 6.52 22.18 -0.84
N TRP A 139 5.29 21.97 -0.39
CA TRP A 139 4.13 22.81 -0.75
C TRP A 139 3.48 23.53 0.44
N GLY A 140 3.95 23.32 1.67
CA GLY A 140 3.35 23.94 2.86
C GLY A 140 1.96 23.40 3.22
N ILE A 141 1.56 22.26 2.65
CA ILE A 141 0.25 21.64 2.92
C ILE A 141 0.26 21.03 4.33
N GLU A 142 -0.72 21.37 5.17
CA GLU A 142 -0.84 20.81 6.52
C GLU A 142 -1.25 19.33 6.51
N LYS A 143 -0.93 18.63 7.61
CA LYS A 143 -1.24 17.20 7.75
C LYS A 143 -2.74 16.96 7.77
N SER A 144 -3.17 15.81 7.25
CA SER A 144 -4.59 15.47 7.22
C SER A 144 -5.11 15.14 8.62
N ARG A 145 -6.38 15.49 8.89
CA ARG A 145 -7.10 15.06 10.11
C ARG A 145 -7.14 13.54 10.27
N ALA A 146 -7.07 12.79 9.17
CA ALA A 146 -7.02 11.33 9.20
C ALA A 146 -5.71 10.78 9.82
N SER A 147 -4.67 11.60 9.89
CA SER A 147 -3.32 11.24 10.35
C SER A 147 -3.03 11.72 11.78
N GLU A 148 -3.96 12.44 12.41
CA GLU A 148 -3.86 12.85 13.81
C GLU A 148 -3.96 11.64 14.75
N PRO A 149 -3.07 11.52 15.76
CA PRO A 149 -3.26 10.53 16.81
C PRO A 149 -4.61 10.79 17.49
N ARG A 150 -5.52 9.82 17.48
CA ARG A 150 -6.76 9.93 18.26
C ARG A 150 -6.37 10.10 19.73
N THR A 151 -6.55 11.31 20.26
CA THR A 151 -6.57 11.54 21.71
C THR A 151 -7.79 10.80 22.25
N GLY A 152 -7.55 9.65 22.88
CA GLY A 152 -8.59 8.98 23.66
C GLY A 152 -9.11 9.90 24.76
N PRO A 153 -10.25 9.57 25.40
CA PRO A 153 -10.75 10.34 26.53
C PRO A 153 -9.64 10.50 27.57
N GLN A 154 -9.31 11.73 27.94
CA GLN A 154 -8.41 11.98 29.07
C GLN A 154 -9.02 11.31 30.30
N PRO A 155 -8.25 10.52 31.07
CA PRO A 155 -8.74 10.02 32.35
C PRO A 155 -9.20 11.22 33.21
N PRO A 156 -10.26 11.08 34.01
CA PRO A 156 -10.75 12.16 34.85
C PRO A 156 -9.59 12.68 35.69
N GLN A 157 -9.35 13.99 35.62
CA GLN A 157 -8.41 14.65 36.52
C GLN A 157 -9.03 14.56 37.91
N THR A 158 -8.50 13.66 38.74
CA THR A 158 -8.84 13.63 40.16
C THR A 158 -8.32 14.92 40.82
N PRO A 159 -9.14 15.56 41.67
CA PRO A 159 -8.80 16.81 42.34
C PRO A 159 -7.61 16.69 43.29
#